data_AF-A0A538N744-F1
#
_entry.id   AF-A0A538N744-F1
#
_cell.length_a   1.000
_cell.length_b   1.000
_cell.length_c   1.000
_cell.angle_alpha   90.00
_cell.angle_beta   90.00
_cell.angle_gamma   90.00
#
_symmetry.space_group_name_H-M   'P 1'
#
loop_
_entity.id
_entity.type
_entity.pdbx_description
1 polymer ?
#
loop_
_entity_poly.entity_id
_entity_poly.type
_entity_poly.pdbx_seq_one_letter_code
_entity_poly.pdbx_strand_id
1 'polypeptide(L)'
;MRNVDHQPLAAHSTATFDLTAGIGNVSQFTGAITGTVTVQGTTGAGDLVVFASTGEAASDTYQTHLVSGQSVATGIVAEVLQGLNGVVPESFYNNSSTTVTVSFDVSGYFAATFY
;
A
#
# COMPACT_ATOMS: atom_id res chain seq x y z
N MET A 1 -10.02 -12.61 -3.38
CA MET A 1 -9.12 -11.45 -3.16
C MET A 1 -10.00 -10.22 -3.14
N ARG A 2 -9.79 -9.30 -2.20
CA ARG A 2 -10.49 -8.00 -2.17
C ARG A 2 -9.49 -6.96 -2.68
N ASN A 3 -9.74 -6.41 -3.86
CA ASN A 3 -8.92 -5.36 -4.47
C ASN A 3 -9.31 -4.01 -3.87
N VAL A 4 -8.30 -3.21 -3.50
CA VAL A 4 -8.49 -1.78 -3.23
C VAL A 4 -8.12 -0.98 -4.45
N ASP A 5 -8.90 0.08 -4.64
CA ASP A 5 -8.92 1.03 -5.74
C ASP A 5 -7.63 1.13 -6.54
N HIS A 6 -7.81 1.12 -7.86
CA HIS A 6 -6.82 1.59 -8.82
C HIS A 6 -6.70 3.10 -8.69
N GLN A 7 -5.75 3.57 -7.88
CA GLN A 7 -5.55 4.99 -7.67
C GLN A 7 -4.49 5.52 -8.65
N PRO A 8 -4.81 6.53 -9.48
CA PRO A 8 -3.78 7.25 -10.23
C PRO A 8 -2.92 8.05 -9.24
N LEU A 9 -1.62 7.78 -9.23
CA LEU A 9 -0.64 8.46 -8.40
C LEU A 9 0.29 9.29 -9.28
N ALA A 10 0.15 10.61 -9.21
CA ALA A 10 0.92 11.55 -10.02
C ALA A 10 2.44 11.45 -9.74
N ALA A 11 3.25 11.92 -10.68
CA ALA A 11 4.70 12.01 -10.50
C ALA A 11 5.05 12.81 -9.23
N HIS A 12 5.99 12.29 -8.43
CA HIS A 12 6.47 12.89 -7.18
C HIS A 12 5.36 13.22 -6.17
N SER A 13 4.30 12.42 -6.14
CA SER A 13 3.18 12.59 -5.21
C SER A 13 3.03 11.41 -4.27
N THR A 14 2.38 11.66 -3.14
CA THR A 14 2.03 10.67 -2.12
C THR A 14 0.53 10.51 -2.04
N ALA A 15 0.06 9.27 -1.94
CA ALA A 15 -1.32 8.96 -1.57
C ALA A 15 -1.36 7.92 -0.46
N THR A 16 -2.35 8.03 0.42
CA THR A 16 -2.65 7.02 1.44
C THR A 16 -3.84 6.20 0.96
N PHE A 17 -3.75 4.88 1.12
CA PHE A 17 -4.85 3.99 0.76
C PHE A 17 -5.73 3.77 1.97
N ASP A 18 -6.97 4.27 1.88
CA ASP A 18 -7.97 4.00 2.90
C ASP A 18 -8.64 2.65 2.63
N LEU A 19 -8.19 1.62 3.35
CA LEU A 19 -8.75 0.28 3.23
C LEU A 19 -10.14 0.16 3.88
N THR A 20 -10.59 1.16 4.66
CA THR A 20 -11.91 1.13 5.32
C THR A 20 -13.07 1.23 4.33
N ALA A 21 -12.86 1.82 3.15
CA ALA A 21 -13.91 2.01 2.15
C ALA A 21 -14.12 0.81 1.19
N GLY A 22 -13.16 -0.12 1.08
CA GLY A 22 -13.20 -1.20 0.07
C GLY A 22 -12.87 -2.60 0.58
N ILE A 23 -12.09 -2.73 1.67
CA ILE A 23 -11.73 -4.03 2.24
C ILE A 23 -12.65 -4.32 3.40
N GLY A 24 -13.87 -4.77 3.09
CA GLY A 24 -14.95 -4.95 4.06
C GLY A 24 -14.48 -5.35 5.47
N ASN A 25 -14.64 -4.43 6.43
CA ASN A 25 -14.44 -4.67 7.86
C ASN A 25 -13.09 -5.34 8.18
N VAL A 26 -11.95 -4.68 7.93
CA VAL A 26 -10.70 -5.04 8.61
C VAL A 26 -11.01 -5.02 10.11
N SER A 27 -10.97 -6.19 10.74
CA SER A 27 -11.35 -6.34 12.14
C SER A 27 -10.48 -5.41 12.99
N GLN A 28 -11.06 -4.77 14.01
CA GLN A 28 -10.30 -3.98 14.99
C GLN A 28 -9.24 -4.81 15.73
N PHE A 29 -9.33 -6.14 15.66
CA PHE A 29 -8.37 -7.08 16.22
C PHE A 29 -7.29 -7.51 15.22
N THR A 30 -7.20 -6.87 14.05
CA THR A 30 -6.12 -7.09 13.08
C THR A 30 -4.90 -6.30 13.53
N GLY A 31 -3.74 -6.94 13.61
CA GLY A 31 -2.46 -6.29 13.90
C GLY A 31 -1.66 -5.98 12.64
N ALA A 32 -1.80 -6.78 11.60
CA ALA A 32 -1.15 -6.56 10.31
C ALA A 32 -1.93 -7.23 9.17
N ILE A 33 -1.68 -6.77 7.95
CA ILE A 33 -2.17 -7.38 6.71
C ILE A 33 -1.01 -7.74 5.79
N THR A 34 -1.16 -8.81 5.01
CA THR A 34 -0.29 -9.06 3.85
C THR A 34 -1.04 -8.77 2.58
N GLY A 35 -0.34 -8.26 1.59
CA GLY A 35 -0.90 -8.05 0.28
C GLY A 35 0.14 -7.89 -0.80
N THR A 36 -0.36 -7.64 -2.00
CA THR A 36 0.46 -7.32 -3.15
C THR A 36 0.10 -5.93 -3.64
N VAL A 37 1.11 -5.07 -3.77
CA VAL A 37 0.98 -3.78 -4.45
C VAL A 37 1.32 -4.01 -5.92
N THR A 38 0.40 -3.67 -6.81
CA THR A 38 0.63 -3.74 -8.25
C THR A 38 0.68 -2.33 -8.84
N VAL A 39 1.73 -2.04 -9.59
CA VAL A 39 1.90 -0.79 -10.32
C VAL A 39 1.72 -1.04 -11.80
N GLN A 40 0.91 -0.21 -12.46
CA GLN A 40 0.59 -0.30 -13.88
C GLN A 40 0.74 1.07 -14.55
N GLY A 41 0.80 1.07 -15.90
CA GLY A 41 0.86 2.32 -16.67
C GLY A 41 2.21 3.04 -16.57
N THR A 42 3.26 2.34 -16.17
CA THR A 42 4.63 2.86 -16.10
C THR A 42 5.07 3.27 -17.51
N THR A 43 5.38 4.56 -17.70
CA THR A 43 5.88 5.09 -18.99
C THR A 43 7.30 5.65 -18.87
N GLY A 44 7.87 5.60 -17.66
CA GLY A 44 9.25 5.93 -17.35
C GLY A 44 9.80 5.02 -16.25
N ALA A 45 11.13 4.98 -16.14
CA ALA A 45 11.79 4.30 -15.02
C ALA A 45 11.69 5.14 -13.74
N GLY A 46 11.64 4.48 -12.59
CA GLY A 46 11.55 5.14 -11.28
C GLY A 46 11.25 4.13 -10.20
N ASP A 47 10.81 4.61 -9.04
CA ASP A 47 10.50 3.78 -7.90
C ASP A 47 9.13 4.13 -7.31
N LEU A 48 8.37 3.11 -6.92
CA LEU A 48 7.30 3.27 -5.95
C LEU A 48 7.85 2.92 -4.56
N VAL A 49 7.70 3.84 -3.61
CA VAL A 49 8.11 3.69 -2.23
C VAL A 49 6.87 3.60 -1.35
N VAL A 50 6.76 2.54 -0.55
CA VAL A 50 5.67 2.36 0.43
C VAL A 50 6.22 2.61 1.83
N PHE A 51 5.52 3.39 2.65
CA PHE A 51 5.95 3.73 4.02
C PHE A 51 4.76 4.10 4.92
N ALA A 52 4.92 3.89 6.22
CA ALA A 52 3.91 4.23 7.22
C ALA A 52 3.65 5.75 7.31
N SER A 53 2.39 6.17 7.26
CA SER A 53 1.95 7.58 7.28
C SER A 53 1.88 8.21 8.67
N THR A 54 1.96 7.42 9.74
CA THR A 54 1.65 7.89 11.10
C THR A 54 2.85 8.35 11.93
N GLY A 55 4.07 8.37 11.39
CA GLY A 55 5.25 8.91 12.08
C GLY A 55 5.74 8.12 13.30
N GLU A 56 4.94 7.19 13.84
CA GLU A 56 5.37 6.16 14.79
C GLU A 56 6.15 5.07 14.01
N ALA A 57 7.40 4.88 14.42
CA ALA A 57 8.39 3.87 14.00
C ALA A 57 8.19 3.18 12.63
N ALA A 58 8.97 3.66 11.66
CA ALA A 58 9.33 2.97 10.44
C ALA A 58 9.79 1.51 10.66
N SER A 59 9.42 0.62 9.74
CA SER A 59 10.27 -0.53 9.43
C SER A 59 10.24 -0.92 7.96
N ASP A 60 9.08 -0.89 7.30
CA ASP A 60 9.02 -1.55 6.00
C ASP A 60 8.91 -0.55 4.85
N THR A 61 10.07 -0.02 4.44
CA THR A 61 10.17 0.67 3.15
C THR A 61 10.21 -0.37 2.04
N TYR A 62 9.11 -0.54 1.32
CA TYR A 62 9.09 -1.37 0.13
C TYR A 62 9.39 -0.51 -1.10
N GLN A 63 10.45 -0.85 -1.82
CA GLN A 63 10.80 -0.20 -3.08
C GLN A 63 10.47 -1.12 -4.24
N THR A 64 9.71 -0.62 -5.20
CA THR A 64 9.39 -1.32 -6.44
C THR A 64 9.98 -0.56 -7.61
N HIS A 65 10.95 -1.16 -8.29
CA HIS A 65 11.52 -0.59 -9.51
C HIS A 65 10.50 -0.65 -10.65
N LEU A 66 10.23 0.50 -11.24
CA LEU A 66 9.30 0.67 -12.34
C LEU A 66 10.07 0.56 -13.66
N VAL A 67 9.57 -0.29 -14.56
CA VAL A 67 10.11 -0.46 -15.90
C VAL A 67 9.04 -0.04 -16.89
N SER A 68 9.39 0.83 -17.85
CA SER A 68 8.46 1.33 -18.85
C SER A 68 7.71 0.20 -19.57
N GLY A 69 6.39 0.33 -19.65
CA GLY A 69 5.49 -0.62 -20.32
C GLY A 69 5.22 -1.89 -19.53
N GLN A 70 5.69 -2.01 -18.28
CA GLN A 70 5.50 -3.20 -17.47
C GLN A 70 4.64 -2.95 -16.24
N SER A 71 3.80 -3.92 -15.93
CA SER A 71 3.18 -4.01 -14.62
C SER A 71 4.13 -4.71 -13.66
N VAL A 72 4.38 -4.12 -12.50
CA VAL A 72 5.28 -4.67 -11.48
C VAL A 72 4.49 -4.89 -10.20
N ALA A 73 4.69 -6.03 -9.55
CA ALA A 73 3.98 -6.40 -8.34
C ALA A 73 4.96 -6.74 -7.21
N THR A 74 4.73 -6.19 -6.03
CA THR A 74 5.57 -6.34 -4.84
C THR A 74 4.72 -6.77 -3.65
N GLY A 75 5.15 -7.82 -2.96
CA GLY A 75 4.51 -8.27 -1.72
C GLY A 75 4.89 -7.35 -0.57
N ILE A 76 3.90 -6.96 0.23
CA ILE A 76 4.10 -6.13 1.43
C ILE A 76 3.39 -6.72 2.63
N VAL A 77 3.94 -6.44 3.81
CA VAL A 77 3.26 -6.55 5.10
C VAL A 77 3.04 -5.13 5.61
N ALA A 78 1.80 -4.79 5.95
CA ALA A 78 1.44 -3.48 6.48
C ALA A 78 0.82 -3.64 7.86
N GLU A 79 1.31 -2.88 8.83
CA GLU A 79 0.73 -2.87 10.18
C GLU A 79 -0.63 -2.16 10.18
N VAL A 80 -1.57 -2.69 10.95
CA VAL A 80 -2.87 -2.06 11.17
C VAL A 80 -2.85 -1.43 12.56
N LEU A 81 -2.92 -0.11 12.61
CA LEU A 81 -3.02 0.58 13.90
C LEU A 81 -4.35 0.26 14.56
N GLN A 82 -4.26 -0.27 15.78
CA GLN A 82 -5.43 -0.53 16.61
C GLN A 82 -6.16 0.78 16.93
N GLY A 83 -7.49 0.73 16.94
CA GLY A 83 -8.34 1.90 17.26
C GLY A 83 -8.63 2.84 16.08
N LEU A 84 -7.98 2.67 14.92
CA LEU A 84 -8.29 3.42 13.69
C LEU A 84 -9.30 2.70 12.78
N ASN A 85 -10.14 1.80 13.33
CA ASN A 85 -11.21 1.09 12.60
C ASN A 85 -10.75 0.43 11.28
N GLY A 86 -9.52 -0.09 11.22
CA GLY A 86 -9.04 -0.79 10.04
C GLY A 86 -8.44 0.09 8.95
N VAL A 87 -8.11 1.35 9.25
CA VAL A 87 -7.24 2.16 8.38
C VAL A 87 -5.85 1.56 8.39
N VAL A 88 -5.32 1.30 7.19
CA VAL A 88 -3.91 0.97 7.02
C VAL A 88 -3.18 2.24 6.67
N PRO A 89 -2.20 2.64 7.49
CA PRO A 89 -1.54 3.93 7.36
C PRO A 89 -0.56 3.97 6.19
N GLU A 90 -0.55 3.02 5.25
CA GLU A 90 0.50 3.00 4.23
C GLU A 90 0.31 4.14 3.23
N SER A 91 1.36 4.94 3.11
CA SER A 91 1.55 5.96 2.10
C SER A 91 2.40 5.41 0.97
N PHE A 92 2.02 5.79 -0.25
CA PHE A 92 2.66 5.35 -1.48
C PHE A 92 3.19 6.58 -2.17
N TYR A 93 4.51 6.66 -2.34
CA TYR A 93 5.19 7.74 -3.02
C TYR A 93 5.70 7.29 -4.39
N ASN A 94 5.25 7.96 -5.44
CA ASN A 94 5.72 7.74 -6.79
C ASN A 94 6.93 8.63 -7.07
N ASN A 95 8.13 8.05 -7.06
CA ASN A 95 9.37 8.76 -7.40
C ASN A 95 9.68 8.76 -8.91
N SER A 96 8.74 8.32 -9.77
CA SER A 96 8.91 8.42 -11.22
C SER A 96 8.45 9.77 -11.76
N SER A 97 8.87 10.09 -12.98
CA SER A 97 8.48 11.30 -13.71
C SER A 97 7.08 11.22 -14.34
N THR A 98 6.35 10.12 -14.14
CA THR A 98 5.07 9.85 -14.82
C THR A 98 4.00 9.41 -13.82
N THR A 99 2.74 9.69 -14.11
CA THR A 99 1.63 9.13 -13.33
C THR A 99 1.60 7.61 -13.48
N VAL A 100 1.43 6.90 -12.38
CA VAL A 100 1.26 5.44 -12.36
C VAL A 100 -0.11 5.10 -11.78
N THR A 101 -0.63 3.92 -12.11
CA THR A 101 -1.79 3.37 -11.43
C THR A 101 -1.32 2.37 -10.39
N VAL A 102 -1.69 2.58 -9.13
CA VAL A 102 -1.34 1.66 -8.04
C VAL A 102 -2.62 0.99 -7.56
N SER A 103 -2.57 -0.33 -7.38
CA SER A 103 -3.62 -1.11 -6.74
C SER A 103 -3.02 -1.94 -5.61
N PHE A 104 -3.84 -2.24 -4.60
CA PHE A 104 -3.42 -3.06 -3.47
C PHE A 104 -4.40 -4.20 -3.23
N ASP A 105 -3.86 -5.42 -3.22
CA ASP A 105 -4.63 -6.65 -3.09
C ASP A 105 -4.28 -7.35 -1.78
N VAL A 106 -5.23 -7.38 -0.85
CA VAL A 106 -5.01 -8.07 0.44
C VAL A 106 -5.15 -9.57 0.27
N SER A 107 -4.11 -10.28 0.72
CA SER A 107 -3.97 -11.73 0.65
C SER A 107 -4.11 -12.42 2.02
N GLY A 108 -3.93 -11.69 3.13
CA GLY A 108 -3.99 -12.27 4.47
C GLY A 108 -4.07 -11.24 5.60
N TYR A 109 -4.41 -11.72 6.80
CA TYR A 109 -4.55 -10.93 8.02
C TYR A 109 -3.85 -11.64 9.18
N PHE A 110 -3.16 -10.88 10.02
CA PHE A 110 -2.63 -11.33 11.30
C PHE A 110 -3.45 -10.72 12.43
N ALA A 111 -3.79 -11.54 13.42
CA ALA A 111 -4.41 -11.05 14.64
C ALA A 111 -3.41 -10.18 15.43
N ALA A 112 -3.91 -9.12 16.05
CA ALA A 112 -3.17 -8.40 17.06
C ALA A 112 -2.85 -9.34 18.23
N THR A 113 -1.61 -9.28 18.74
CA THR A 113 -1.25 -10.01 19.96
C THR A 113 -1.70 -9.17 21.15
N PHE A 114 -2.60 -9.71 21.99
CA PHE A 114 -3.03 -9.08 23.24
C PHE A 114 -2.16 -9.61 24.38
N TYR A 115 -1.47 -8.71 25.08
CA TYR A 115 -0.80 -8.99 26.37
C TYR A 115 -1.59 -8.37 27.51
#